data_AF-A0A3N6ADW1-F1
#
_entry.id   AF-A0A3N6ADW1-F1
#
_cell.length_a   1.000
_cell.length_b   1.000
_cell.length_c   1.000
_cell.angle_alpha   90.00
_cell.angle_beta   90.00
_cell.angle_gamma   90.00
#
_symmetry.space_group_name_H-M   'P 1'
#
loop_
_entity.id
_entity.type
_entity.pdbx_description
1 polymer ?
#
loop_
_entity_poly.entity_id
_entity_poly.type
_entity_poly.pdbx_seq_one_letter_code
_entity_poly.pdbx_strand_id
1 'polypeptide(L)'
;MQIKITTLVDNQPAPEDDSLIHEHGLAMVIQTAHESILFDTGYSDALLKNARRLGIDVGQIRKVIISHGHLDHAGGVKYLIDSNPCFTLMAHPGIFAKKIIRSNGTSRTFGISEDLPVLKKKNIRLDLQKEAVVISENIMTTGHIPMETDFEEIENRFF
;
A
#
# COMPACT_ATOMS: atom_id res chain seq x y z
N MET A 1 19.44 -8.79 15.33
CA MET A 1 19.18 -7.98 14.12
C MET A 1 18.08 -6.98 14.45
N GLN A 2 18.17 -5.73 14.00
CA GLN A 2 17.20 -4.69 14.32
C GLN A 2 16.32 -4.40 13.09
N ILE A 3 15.01 -4.57 13.24
CA ILE A 3 14.00 -4.12 12.29
C ILE A 3 13.34 -2.90 12.92
N LYS A 4 13.26 -1.78 12.19
CA LYS A 4 12.51 -0.61 12.60
C LYS A 4 11.30 -0.45 11.70
N ILE A 5 10.13 -0.35 12.30
CA ILE A 5 8.89 -0.04 11.59
C ILE A 5 8.46 1.35 12.01
N THR A 6 8.26 2.24 11.04
CA THR A 6 7.72 3.57 11.27
C THR A 6 6.36 3.67 10.61
N THR A 7 5.31 3.85 11.40
CA THR A 7 3.97 4.12 10.86
C THR A 7 3.91 5.56 10.37
N LEU A 8 3.63 5.73 9.08
CA LEU A 8 3.46 7.03 8.45
C LEU A 8 2.01 7.46 8.40
N VAL A 9 1.08 6.53 8.22
CA VAL A 9 -0.36 6.77 8.20
C VAL A 9 -1.05 5.67 8.98
N ASP A 10 -1.96 6.08 9.86
CA ASP A 10 -2.88 5.22 10.59
C ASP A 10 -4.20 5.98 10.81
N ASN A 11 -5.25 5.23 11.15
CA ASN A 11 -6.55 5.77 11.53
C ASN A 11 -6.47 6.62 12.80
N GLN A 12 -5.58 6.25 13.71
CA GLN A 12 -5.38 6.94 14.98
C GLN A 12 -4.30 8.03 14.86
N PRO A 13 -4.50 9.17 15.53
CA PRO A 13 -3.45 10.18 15.64
C PRO A 13 -2.24 9.61 16.37
N ALA A 14 -1.05 10.11 16.03
CA ALA A 14 0.16 9.75 16.74
C ALA A 14 0.09 10.30 18.18
N PRO A 15 0.30 9.46 19.22
CA PRO A 15 0.16 9.90 20.61
C PRO A 15 1.14 11.00 21.03
N GLU A 16 2.31 11.05 20.40
CA GLU A 16 3.43 11.92 20.78
C GLU A 16 3.66 13.09 19.80
N ASP A 17 2.96 13.13 18.66
CA ASP A 17 3.11 14.18 17.64
C ASP A 17 1.76 14.46 16.94
N ASP A 18 1.02 15.44 17.46
CA ASP A 18 -0.27 15.88 16.91
C ASP A 18 -0.15 16.60 15.55
N SER A 19 1.08 16.88 15.09
CA SER A 19 1.32 17.49 13.78
C SER A 19 1.31 16.47 12.64
N LEU A 20 1.30 15.17 12.95
CA LEU A 20 1.16 14.11 11.96
C LEU A 20 -0.30 13.96 11.51
N ILE A 21 -0.50 13.87 10.21
CA ILE A 21 -1.82 13.70 9.61
C ILE A 21 -2.27 12.25 9.81
N HIS A 22 -3.47 12.05 10.34
CA HIS A 22 -4.10 10.74 10.44
C HIS A 22 -5.30 10.66 9.50
N GLU A 23 -5.56 9.49 8.95
CA GLU A 23 -6.67 9.23 8.04
C GLU A 23 -7.02 7.74 8.06
N HIS A 24 -8.22 7.37 7.61
CA HIS A 24 -8.54 5.97 7.42
C HIS A 24 -7.61 5.37 6.36
N GLY A 25 -6.72 4.47 6.78
CA GLY A 25 -5.74 3.85 5.90
C GLY A 25 -4.44 3.51 6.61
N LEU A 26 -3.52 2.91 5.86
CA LEU A 26 -2.24 2.45 6.39
C LEU A 26 -1.10 2.79 5.44
N ALA A 27 0.00 3.27 6.01
CA ALA A 27 1.29 3.35 5.33
C ALA A 27 2.41 3.20 6.36
N MET A 28 3.40 2.36 6.08
CA MET A 28 4.52 2.11 6.98
C MET A 28 5.84 2.02 6.22
N VAL A 29 6.92 2.49 6.84
CA VAL A 29 8.28 2.24 6.35
C VAL A 29 8.93 1.19 7.23
N ILE A 30 9.35 0.09 6.60
CA ILE A 30 10.06 -1.01 7.23
C ILE A 30 11.54 -0.87 6.87
N GLN A 31 12.39 -0.70 7.86
CA GLN A 31 13.83 -0.49 7.69
C GLN A 31 14.62 -1.63 8.33
N THR A 32 15.60 -2.12 7.59
CA THR A 32 16.62 -3.05 8.07
C THR A 32 18.00 -2.40 7.93
N ALA A 33 19.06 -3.12 8.29
CA ALA A 33 20.43 -2.66 8.06
C ALA A 33 20.78 -2.50 6.55
N HIS A 34 20.03 -3.15 5.66
CA HIS A 34 20.38 -3.27 4.24
C HIS A 34 19.38 -2.58 3.32
N GLU A 35 18.15 -2.33 3.76
CA GLU A 35 17.12 -1.76 2.89
C GLU A 35 16.04 -0.98 3.64
N SER A 36 15.23 -0.26 2.88
CA SER A 36 13.97 0.33 3.33
C SER A 36 12.87 -0.03 2.33
N ILE A 37 11.72 -0.40 2.87
CA ILE A 37 10.52 -0.81 2.13
C ILE A 37 9.39 0.10 2.57
N LEU A 38 8.61 0.58 1.62
CA LEU A 38 7.32 1.22 1.90
C LEU A 38 6.22 0.17 1.77
N PHE A 39 5.46 -0.06 2.83
CA PHE A 39 4.33 -0.97 2.87
C PHE A 39 3.03 -0.18 2.97
N ASP A 40 2.17 -0.32 1.96
CA ASP A 40 1.00 0.52 1.69
C ASP A 40 1.33 2.02 1.61
N THR A 41 0.35 2.82 1.23
CA THR A 41 0.53 4.23 0.87
C THR A 41 -0.54 5.16 1.44
N GLY A 42 -1.48 4.63 2.23
CA GLY A 42 -2.60 5.40 2.75
C GLY A 42 -3.62 5.78 1.67
N TYR A 43 -4.49 6.70 2.03
CA TYR A 43 -5.57 7.19 1.18
C TYR A 43 -5.16 8.42 0.36
N SER A 44 -4.38 9.32 0.95
CA SER A 44 -4.02 10.63 0.38
C SER A 44 -2.50 10.87 0.27
N ASP A 45 -2.09 12.14 0.22
CA ASP A 45 -0.68 12.56 0.27
C ASP A 45 -0.14 12.63 1.72
N ALA A 46 -0.92 12.20 2.72
CA ALA A 46 -0.53 12.14 4.13
C ALA A 46 0.80 11.39 4.33
N LEU A 47 0.98 10.27 3.63
CA LEU A 47 2.24 9.52 3.50
C LEU A 47 3.45 10.45 3.31
N LEU A 48 3.39 11.35 2.33
CA LEU A 48 4.53 12.19 1.92
C LEU A 48 4.78 13.31 2.93
N LYS A 49 3.70 13.87 3.48
CA LYS A 49 3.76 14.93 4.49
C LYS A 49 4.35 14.41 5.80
N ASN A 50 3.87 13.27 6.26
CA ASN A 50 4.33 12.63 7.49
C ASN A 50 5.76 12.12 7.35
N ALA A 51 6.11 11.49 6.21
CA ALA A 51 7.49 11.09 5.95
C ALA A 51 8.47 12.27 6.02
N ARG A 52 8.13 13.40 5.38
CA ARG A 52 8.94 14.62 5.45
C ARG A 52 9.10 15.13 6.87
N ARG A 53 8.01 15.12 7.65
CA ARG A 53 8.00 15.57 9.05
C ARG A 53 8.90 14.71 9.95
N LEU A 54 8.89 13.40 9.69
CA LEU A 54 9.69 12.40 10.40
C LEU A 54 11.13 12.27 9.85
N GLY A 55 11.52 13.08 8.87
CA GLY A 55 12.85 13.04 8.28
C GLY A 55 13.13 11.81 7.41
N ILE A 56 12.10 11.17 6.87
CA ILE A 56 12.19 10.00 6.01
C ILE A 56 12.12 10.43 4.53
N ASP A 57 13.16 10.11 3.76
CA ASP A 57 13.18 10.34 2.31
C ASP A 57 12.57 9.14 1.55
N VAL A 58 11.26 9.23 1.28
CA VAL A 58 10.53 8.25 0.46
C VAL A 58 11.05 8.16 -0.98
N GLY A 59 11.80 9.16 -1.46
CA GLY A 59 12.44 9.17 -2.78
C GLY A 59 13.59 8.17 -2.92
N GLN A 60 14.15 7.70 -1.79
CA GLN A 60 15.19 6.66 -1.80
C GLN A 60 14.63 5.23 -1.76
N ILE A 61 13.36 5.06 -1.42
CA ILE A 61 12.75 3.74 -1.26
C ILE A 61 12.55 3.11 -2.64
N ARG A 62 13.10 1.91 -2.84
CA ARG A 62 13.07 1.21 -4.14
C ARG A 62 12.05 0.07 -4.21
N LYS A 63 11.53 -0.35 -3.06
CA LYS A 63 10.53 -1.41 -2.93
C LYS A 63 9.28 -0.83 -2.27
N VAL A 64 8.17 -0.85 -3.00
CA VAL A 64 6.86 -0.43 -2.51
C VAL A 64 5.94 -1.63 -2.59
N ILE A 65 5.47 -2.12 -1.45
CA ILE A 65 4.59 -3.28 -1.36
C ILE A 65 3.18 -2.79 -1.08
N ILE A 66 2.21 -3.21 -1.89
CA ILE A 66 0.78 -2.95 -1.63
C ILE A 66 0.11 -4.24 -1.18
N SER A 67 -0.48 -4.22 0.00
CA SER A 67 -1.16 -5.36 0.62
C SER A 67 -2.36 -5.80 -0.19
N HIS A 68 -3.21 -4.86 -0.60
CA HIS A 68 -4.39 -5.10 -1.42
C HIS A 68 -4.87 -3.80 -2.10
N GLY A 69 -5.80 -3.95 -3.05
CA GLY A 69 -6.21 -2.86 -3.94
C GLY A 69 -7.22 -1.86 -3.36
N HIS A 70 -7.46 -1.79 -2.04
CA HIS A 70 -8.37 -0.77 -1.49
C HIS A 70 -7.73 0.61 -1.45
N LEU A 71 -8.56 1.64 -1.60
CA LEU A 71 -8.10 3.02 -1.77
C LEU A 71 -7.39 3.58 -0.54
N ASP A 72 -7.72 3.11 0.66
CA ASP A 72 -7.07 3.48 1.92
C ASP A 72 -5.69 2.84 2.12
N HIS A 73 -5.29 1.92 1.25
CA HIS A 73 -3.95 1.31 1.22
C HIS A 73 -3.16 1.70 -0.04
N ALA A 74 -3.84 1.85 -1.18
CA ALA A 74 -3.23 2.11 -2.47
C ALA A 74 -3.46 3.53 -3.01
N GLY A 75 -4.18 4.39 -2.27
CA GLY A 75 -4.56 5.73 -2.71
C GLY A 75 -3.39 6.70 -2.80
N GLY A 76 -2.39 6.53 -1.93
CA GLY A 76 -1.16 7.32 -1.93
C GLY A 76 -0.24 7.08 -3.13
N VAL A 77 -0.40 5.97 -3.86
CA VAL A 77 0.43 5.62 -5.03
C VAL A 77 0.48 6.75 -6.05
N LYS A 78 -0.64 7.43 -6.31
CA LYS A 78 -0.70 8.53 -7.28
C LYS A 78 0.22 9.70 -6.93
N TYR A 79 0.35 10.01 -5.64
CA TYR A 79 1.23 11.08 -5.16
C TYR A 79 2.68 10.60 -5.06
N LEU A 80 2.86 9.32 -4.71
CA LEU A 80 4.18 8.71 -4.61
C LEU A 80 4.92 8.72 -5.95
N ILE A 81 4.25 8.42 -7.06
CA ILE A 81 4.87 8.37 -8.40
C ILE A 81 5.52 9.71 -8.77
N ASP A 82 4.92 10.83 -8.39
CA ASP A 82 5.45 12.15 -8.71
C ASP A 82 6.62 12.54 -7.77
N SER A 83 6.68 11.98 -6.56
CA SER A 83 7.75 12.23 -5.59
C SER A 83 8.91 11.21 -5.65
N ASN A 84 8.64 10.02 -6.18
CA ASN A 84 9.57 8.92 -6.37
C ASN A 84 9.19 8.18 -7.66
N PRO A 85 9.84 8.49 -8.80
CA PRO A 85 9.56 7.81 -10.07
C PRO A 85 10.33 6.49 -10.23
N CYS A 86 11.15 6.08 -9.26
CA CYS A 86 12.12 4.99 -9.44
C CYS A 86 12.02 3.96 -8.31
N PHE A 87 10.89 3.27 -8.26
CA PHE A 87 10.62 2.13 -7.39
C PHE A 87 10.00 0.96 -8.16
N THR A 88 10.00 -0.21 -7.51
CA THR A 88 9.25 -1.39 -7.93
C THR A 88 8.01 -1.53 -7.07
N LEU A 89 6.84 -1.49 -7.70
CA LEU A 89 5.56 -1.78 -7.07
C LEU A 89 5.37 -3.30 -7.02
N MET A 90 5.37 -3.86 -5.83
CA MET A 90 5.22 -5.28 -5.56
C MET A 90 3.82 -5.53 -4.99
N ALA A 91 3.03 -6.41 -5.61
CA ALA A 91 1.65 -6.65 -5.17
C ALA A 91 1.07 -7.94 -5.74
N HIS A 92 -0.08 -8.36 -5.22
CA HIS A 92 -0.91 -9.35 -5.90
C HIS A 92 -1.50 -8.75 -7.20
N PRO A 93 -1.56 -9.46 -8.34
CA PRO A 93 -2.14 -8.91 -9.58
C PRO A 93 -3.60 -8.45 -9.43
N GLY A 94 -4.31 -9.01 -8.45
CA GLY A 94 -5.68 -8.64 -8.09
C GLY A 94 -5.84 -7.24 -7.45
N ILE A 95 -4.77 -6.48 -7.19
CA ILE A 95 -4.91 -5.08 -6.72
C ILE A 95 -5.64 -4.19 -7.73
N PHE A 96 -5.60 -4.54 -9.02
CA PHE A 96 -6.27 -3.81 -10.10
C PHE A 96 -7.71 -4.29 -10.33
N ALA A 97 -8.17 -5.31 -9.62
CA ALA A 97 -9.57 -5.71 -9.68
C ALA A 97 -10.44 -4.54 -9.21
N LYS A 98 -11.53 -4.28 -9.93
CA LYS A 98 -12.48 -3.25 -9.53
C LYS A 98 -13.00 -3.59 -8.14
N LYS A 99 -12.98 -2.62 -7.23
CA LYS A 99 -13.54 -2.73 -5.88
C LYS A 99 -14.73 -1.80 -5.79
N ILE A 100 -15.93 -2.32 -5.58
CA ILE A 100 -17.16 -1.55 -5.54
C ILE A 100 -17.86 -1.78 -4.20
N ILE A 101 -18.21 -0.69 -3.53
CA ILE A 101 -19.13 -0.72 -2.40
C ILE A 101 -20.48 -0.23 -2.90
N ARG A 102 -21.52 -1.03 -2.64
CA ARG A 102 -22.92 -0.65 -2.89
C ARG A 102 -23.60 -0.28 -1.57
N SER A 103 -24.17 0.92 -1.52
CA SER A 103 -24.96 1.39 -0.38
C SER A 103 -26.11 2.27 -0.85
N ASN A 104 -27.33 2.01 -0.37
CA ASN A 104 -28.55 2.79 -0.67
C ASN A 104 -28.78 3.07 -2.18
N GLY A 105 -28.57 2.07 -3.04
CA GLY A 105 -28.74 2.21 -4.50
C GLY A 105 -27.62 2.97 -5.21
N THR A 106 -26.59 3.41 -4.49
CA THR A 106 -25.39 4.04 -5.06
C THR A 106 -24.20 3.08 -5.05
N SER A 107 -23.38 3.13 -6.09
CA SER A 107 -22.12 2.38 -6.19
C SER A 107 -20.94 3.33 -6.20
N ARG A 108 -19.93 3.08 -5.36
CA ARG A 108 -18.66 3.83 -5.37
C ARG A 108 -17.51 2.86 -5.60
N THR A 109 -16.58 3.25 -6.47
CA THR A 109 -15.31 2.53 -6.62
C THR A 109 -14.41 2.87 -5.44
N PHE A 110 -13.87 1.85 -4.80
CA PHE A 110 -12.96 1.95 -3.66
C PHE A 110 -11.63 1.22 -3.93
N GLY A 111 -11.30 1.08 -5.22
CA GLY A 111 -10.06 0.45 -5.69
C GLY A 111 -8.92 1.44 -5.83
N ILE A 112 -7.71 0.93 -6.08
CA ILE A 112 -6.53 1.73 -6.44
C ILE A 112 -6.89 2.77 -7.52
N SER A 113 -6.47 4.02 -7.31
CA SER A 113 -6.77 5.11 -8.25
C SER A 113 -5.98 4.98 -9.55
N GLU A 114 -4.74 4.49 -9.46
CA GLU A 114 -3.84 4.33 -10.60
C GLU A 114 -3.98 2.94 -11.19
N ASP A 115 -4.45 2.87 -12.43
CA ASP A 115 -4.56 1.60 -13.14
C ASP A 115 -3.21 1.18 -13.76
N LEU A 116 -3.18 -0.08 -14.21
CA LEU A 116 -2.00 -0.68 -14.82
C LEU A 116 -1.46 0.13 -16.04
N PRO A 117 -2.29 0.63 -16.98
CA PRO A 117 -1.86 1.55 -18.03
C PRO A 117 -1.14 2.81 -17.53
N VAL A 118 -1.65 3.48 -16.50
CA VAL A 118 -1.01 4.70 -15.99
C VAL A 118 0.36 4.41 -15.38
N LEU A 119 0.47 3.35 -14.56
CA LEU A 119 1.73 2.92 -13.95
C LEU A 119 2.79 2.61 -15.01
N LYS A 120 2.41 1.89 -16.08
CA LYS A 120 3.30 1.60 -17.21
C LYS A 120 3.74 2.87 -17.94
N LYS A 121 2.82 3.81 -18.19
CA LYS A 121 3.13 5.09 -18.84
C LYS A 121 4.12 5.93 -18.01
N LYS A 122 4.06 5.82 -16.68
CA LYS A 122 4.98 6.45 -15.73
C LYS A 122 6.30 5.67 -15.54
N ASN A 123 6.51 4.58 -16.29
CA ASN A 123 7.68 3.70 -16.20
C ASN A 123 7.92 3.07 -14.81
N ILE A 124 6.85 2.90 -14.03
CA ILE A 124 6.93 2.19 -12.74
C ILE A 124 7.16 0.71 -13.01
N ARG A 125 8.17 0.13 -12.35
CA ARG A 125 8.43 -1.32 -12.42
C ARG A 125 7.37 -2.04 -11.61
N LEU A 126 6.87 -3.15 -12.14
CA LEU A 126 5.81 -3.94 -11.51
C LEU A 126 6.32 -5.35 -11.26
N ASP A 127 6.20 -5.82 -10.03
CA ASP A 127 6.44 -7.21 -9.65
C ASP A 127 5.14 -7.78 -9.06
N LEU A 128 4.35 -8.40 -9.93
CA LEU A 128 3.00 -8.87 -9.57
C LEU A 128 3.02 -10.37 -9.35
N GLN A 129 2.86 -10.80 -8.09
CA GLN A 129 3.01 -12.20 -7.68
C GLN A 129 1.77 -12.66 -6.93
N LYS A 130 1.30 -13.87 -7.25
CA LYS A 130 0.20 -14.51 -6.51
C LYS A 130 0.69 -15.20 -5.25
N GLU A 131 1.86 -15.83 -5.35
CA GLU A 131 2.46 -16.62 -4.28
C GLU A 131 3.26 -15.76 -3.31
N ALA A 132 3.67 -16.36 -2.20
CA ALA A 132 4.61 -15.76 -1.25
C ALA A 132 5.94 -15.43 -1.94
N VAL A 133 6.48 -14.25 -1.65
CA VAL A 133 7.74 -13.76 -2.21
C VAL A 133 8.69 -13.40 -1.08
N VAL A 134 9.89 -13.97 -1.10
CA VAL A 134 10.98 -13.51 -0.23
C VAL A 134 11.46 -12.15 -0.76
N ILE A 135 11.23 -11.09 0.01
CA ILE A 135 11.63 -9.72 -0.33
C ILE A 135 13.09 -9.50 0.05
N SER A 136 13.50 -10.06 1.18
CA SER A 136 14.87 -10.11 1.68
C SER A 136 15.04 -11.17 2.76
N GLU A 137 16.23 -11.26 3.35
CA GLU A 137 16.59 -12.29 4.35
C GLU A 137 15.57 -12.44 5.48
N ASN A 138 14.85 -11.37 5.85
CA ASN A 138 13.94 -11.37 7.00
C ASN A 138 12.55 -10.81 6.69
N ILE A 139 12.24 -10.59 5.41
CA ILE A 139 10.98 -9.98 4.98
C ILE A 139 10.43 -10.80 3.82
N MET A 140 9.19 -11.25 3.95
CA MET A 140 8.46 -11.94 2.88
C MET A 140 6.99 -11.52 2.85
N THR A 141 6.36 -11.67 1.69
CA THR A 141 4.89 -11.61 1.56
C THR A 141 4.30 -12.99 1.83
N THR A 142 3.05 -13.03 2.30
CA THR A 142 2.32 -14.29 2.53
C THR A 142 1.76 -14.91 1.25
N GLY A 143 1.57 -14.10 0.20
CA GLY A 143 0.86 -14.52 -1.00
C GLY A 143 -0.65 -14.64 -0.79
N HIS A 144 -1.30 -15.28 -1.76
CA HIS A 144 -2.72 -15.59 -1.77
C HIS A 144 -3.08 -16.60 -0.67
N ILE A 145 -4.08 -16.28 0.13
CA ILE A 145 -4.67 -17.19 1.11
C ILE A 145 -5.84 -17.90 0.42
N PRO A 146 -5.73 -19.23 0.15
CA PRO A 146 -6.82 -19.97 -0.48
C PRO A 146 -8.00 -20.08 0.48
N MET A 147 -9.22 -19.98 -0.06
CA MET A 147 -10.43 -20.44 0.62
C MET A 147 -10.53 -21.95 0.38
N GLU A 148 -10.38 -22.74 1.44
CA GLU A 148 -10.33 -24.20 1.40
C GLU A 148 -11.63 -24.85 1.87
N THR A 149 -12.47 -24.09 2.57
CA THR A 149 -13.70 -24.56 3.19
C THR A 149 -14.94 -24.04 2.47
N ASP A 150 -16.04 -24.76 2.60
CA ASP A 150 -17.32 -24.44 1.96
C ASP A 150 -18.06 -23.27 2.61
N PHE A 151 -17.67 -22.87 3.82
CA PHE A 151 -18.23 -21.70 4.52
C PHE A 151 -17.46 -20.41 4.25
N GLU A 152 -16.32 -20.46 3.57
CA GLU A 152 -15.58 -19.27 3.15
C GLU A 152 -16.24 -18.64 1.91
N GLU A 153 -16.99 -17.57 2.13
CA GLU A 153 -17.68 -16.84 1.08
C GLU A 153 -17.29 -15.36 1.09
N ILE A 154 -17.16 -14.76 -0.09
CA ILE A 154 -17.06 -13.31 -0.23
C ILE A 154 -18.46 -12.73 0.00
N GLU A 155 -18.62 -11.86 0.99
CA GLU A 155 -19.94 -11.26 1.25
C GLU A 155 -20.49 -10.55 0.00
N ASN A 156 -21.78 -10.76 -0.27
CA ASN A 156 -22.50 -10.20 -1.43
C ASN A 156 -22.49 -8.66 -1.56
N ARG A 157 -21.93 -7.93 -0.59
CA ARG A 157 -21.76 -6.46 -0.67
C ARG A 157 -20.44 -6.03 -1.28
N PHE A 158 -19.47 -6.94 -1.42
CA PHE A 158 -18.16 -6.69 -1.99
C PHE A 158 -18.10 -7.23 -3.42
N PHE A 159 -17.75 -6.36 -4.37
CA PHE A 159 -17.65 -6.68 -5.81
C PHE A 159 -16.37 -6.14 -6.41
#